data_AF-A0A945HAW4-F1
#
_entry.id   AF-A0A945HAW4-F1
#
_cell.length_a   1.000
_cell.length_b   1.000
_cell.length_c   1.000
_cell.angle_alpha   90.00
_cell.angle_beta   90.00
_cell.angle_gamma   90.00
#
_symmetry.space_group_name_H-M   'P 1'
#
loop_
_entity.id
_entity.type
_entity.pdbx_description
1 polymer ?
#
loop_
_entity_poly.entity_id
_entity_poly.type
_entity_poly.pdbx_seq_one_letter_code
_entity_poly.pdbx_strand_id
1 'polypeptide(L)'
;MKNHIKPTTNANPVICLIGLGEAGVKLVETLAMFSLEGIEAHSLDTDNRSLARCHQSQTFLLGQAIPCGLGTGGDSALARAAVESESEHLAEIVRGADLVFIIAGMGGGTGTGAAPFLANLAKEAGALVVGVAATPFECEGVRRCNQATGGVRDLKQVADAVFHFPNQDVVVMEGADISLHEALDIANRHLCEAVLGVSRMLLESGMLNVSFG
;
A
#
# COMPACT_ATOMS: atom_id res chain seq x y z
N MET A 1 -2.04 13.68 -47.99
CA MET A 1 -2.66 13.79 -46.66
C MET A 1 -1.64 13.31 -45.63
N LYS A 2 -1.06 14.24 -44.85
CA LYS A 2 -0.02 13.94 -43.86
C LYS A 2 -0.68 13.76 -42.50
N ASN A 3 -0.83 12.51 -42.04
CA ASN A 3 -1.20 12.25 -40.65
C ASN A 3 -0.02 12.64 -39.76
N HIS A 4 -0.22 13.69 -38.97
CA HIS A 4 0.66 14.04 -37.87
C HIS A 4 0.41 13.03 -36.74
N ILE A 5 1.23 12.00 -36.66
CA ILE A 5 1.43 11.26 -35.43
C ILE A 5 2.22 12.21 -34.51
N LYS A 6 1.57 12.75 -33.48
CA LYS A 6 2.30 13.41 -32.39
C LYS A 6 3.10 12.31 -31.66
N PRO A 7 4.42 12.45 -31.47
CA PRO A 7 5.13 11.61 -30.53
C PRO A 7 4.62 11.99 -29.13
N THR A 8 4.04 11.04 -28.40
CA THR A 8 3.77 11.24 -26.98
C THR A 8 5.12 11.30 -26.27
N THR A 9 5.35 12.44 -25.65
CA THR A 9 6.59 12.91 -25.03
C THR A 9 7.07 12.01 -23.89
N ASN A 10 8.40 11.83 -23.80
CA ASN A 10 9.16 11.31 -22.66
C ASN A 10 8.72 11.93 -21.33
N ALA A 11 7.75 11.32 -20.64
CA ALA A 11 7.49 11.59 -19.23
C ALA A 11 7.62 10.26 -18.48
N ASN A 12 8.43 10.24 -17.42
CA ASN A 12 8.50 9.09 -16.54
C ASN A 12 7.11 8.87 -15.92
N PRO A 13 6.67 7.61 -15.73
CA PRO A 13 5.38 7.31 -15.14
C PRO A 13 5.28 7.90 -13.73
N VAL A 14 4.13 8.45 -13.39
CA VAL A 14 3.83 8.93 -12.03
C VAL A 14 3.43 7.74 -11.17
N ILE A 15 4.29 7.39 -10.22
CA ILE A 15 4.06 6.27 -9.29
C ILE A 15 3.63 6.83 -7.94
N CYS A 16 2.51 6.36 -7.41
CA CYS A 16 2.03 6.71 -6.08
C CYS A 16 2.13 5.49 -5.14
N LEU A 17 2.87 5.62 -4.04
CA LEU A 17 2.94 4.64 -2.97
C LEU A 17 1.99 5.05 -1.85
N ILE A 18 1.04 4.18 -1.50
CA ILE A 18 0.11 4.46 -0.42
C ILE A 18 0.19 3.39 0.67
N GLY A 19 0.61 3.81 1.86
CA GLY A 19 0.77 2.97 3.03
C GLY A 19 -0.46 3.07 3.92
N LEU A 20 -1.14 1.96 4.17
CA LEU A 20 -2.39 1.91 4.94
C LEU A 20 -2.22 1.19 6.27
N GLY A 21 -2.56 1.89 7.36
CA GLY A 21 -2.39 1.39 8.72
C GLY A 21 -0.92 1.31 9.15
N GLU A 22 -0.69 1.01 10.42
CA GLU A 22 0.64 1.07 11.04
C GLU A 22 1.76 0.38 10.24
N ALA A 23 1.53 -0.86 9.77
CA ALA A 23 2.52 -1.58 8.98
C ALA A 23 2.76 -0.93 7.61
N GLY A 24 1.69 -0.56 6.89
CA GLY A 24 1.79 0.09 5.58
C GLY A 24 2.48 1.44 5.67
N VAL A 25 2.15 2.22 6.70
CA VAL A 25 2.77 3.51 7.02
C VAL A 25 4.27 3.34 7.29
N LYS A 26 4.68 2.38 8.14
CA LYS A 26 6.11 2.10 8.40
C LYS A 26 6.85 1.76 7.10
N LEU A 27 6.24 0.94 6.24
CA LEU A 27 6.85 0.51 4.97
C LEU A 27 6.97 1.67 3.98
N VAL A 28 5.92 2.46 3.77
CA VAL A 28 5.96 3.60 2.85
C VAL A 28 6.91 4.68 3.35
N GLU A 29 6.93 4.96 4.64
CA GLU A 29 7.92 5.88 5.22
C GLU A 29 9.36 5.40 4.95
N THR A 30 9.58 4.09 5.02
CA THR A 30 10.89 3.49 4.70
C THR A 30 11.22 3.61 3.21
N LEU A 31 10.24 3.37 2.33
CA LEU A 31 10.41 3.49 0.88
C LEU A 31 10.67 4.93 0.45
N ALA A 32 10.03 5.91 1.10
CA ALA A 32 10.20 7.32 0.81
C ALA A 32 11.63 7.84 1.11
N MET A 33 12.36 7.21 2.05
CA MET A 33 13.77 7.54 2.32
C MET A 33 14.71 7.31 1.13
N PHE A 34 14.31 6.48 0.15
CA PHE A 34 15.12 6.23 -1.04
C PHE A 34 14.98 7.31 -2.13
N SER A 35 14.07 8.28 -1.93
CA SER A 35 13.90 9.49 -2.75
C SER A 35 14.01 9.27 -4.26
N LEU A 36 13.21 8.34 -4.80
CA LEU A 36 13.17 8.06 -6.23
C LEU A 36 12.33 9.14 -6.96
N GLU A 37 12.93 9.77 -7.96
CA GLU A 37 12.23 10.76 -8.80
C GLU A 37 11.05 10.11 -9.52
N GLY A 38 9.90 10.79 -9.53
CA GLY A 38 8.66 10.27 -10.11
C GLY A 38 7.82 9.40 -9.16
N ILE A 39 8.24 9.26 -7.89
CA ILE A 39 7.46 8.59 -6.85
C ILE A 39 6.91 9.59 -5.83
N GLU A 40 5.59 9.55 -5.64
CA GLU A 40 4.89 10.20 -4.53
C GLU A 40 4.55 9.17 -3.45
N ALA A 41 4.67 9.55 -2.18
CA ALA A 41 4.48 8.63 -1.05
C ALA A 41 3.50 9.20 -0.04
N HIS A 42 2.45 8.43 0.27
CA HIS A 42 1.38 8.81 1.19
C HIS A 42 1.22 7.77 2.30
N SER A 43 1.19 8.25 3.55
CA SER A 43 0.97 7.46 4.75
C SER A 43 -0.40 7.78 5.32
N LEU A 44 -1.28 6.77 5.32
CA LEU A 44 -2.69 6.90 5.67
C LEU A 44 -3.01 5.98 6.85
N ASP A 45 -3.48 6.53 7.97
CA ASP A 45 -3.89 5.75 9.12
C ASP A 45 -5.08 6.38 9.85
N THR A 46 -5.82 5.58 10.60
CA THR A 46 -6.82 6.07 11.58
C THR A 46 -6.18 6.36 12.96
N ASP A 47 -4.92 5.97 13.14
CA ASP A 47 -4.12 6.24 14.35
C ASP A 47 -3.13 7.40 14.11
N ASN A 48 -3.33 8.54 14.76
CA ASN A 48 -2.46 9.70 14.61
C ASN A 48 -1.05 9.49 15.16
N ARG A 49 -0.84 8.54 16.09
CA ARG A 49 0.47 8.23 16.67
C ARG A 49 1.36 7.50 15.68
N SER A 50 0.75 6.72 14.79
CA SER A 50 1.40 6.09 13.65
C SER A 50 1.94 7.17 12.70
N LEU A 51 1.07 8.12 12.31
CA LEU A 51 1.38 9.21 11.38
C LEU A 51 2.35 10.24 11.96
N ALA A 52 2.35 10.48 13.26
CA ALA A 52 3.25 11.44 13.92
C ALA A 52 4.74 11.10 13.76
N ARG A 53 5.07 9.86 13.37
CA ARG A 53 6.44 9.40 13.12
C ARG A 53 6.89 9.56 11.66
N CYS A 54 6.00 10.00 10.77
CA CYS A 54 6.29 10.17 9.36
C CYS A 54 6.87 11.55 9.07
N HIS A 55 7.98 11.58 8.35
CA HIS A 55 8.71 12.78 7.93
C HIS A 55 9.06 12.76 6.44
N GLN A 56 9.00 11.59 5.78
CA GLN A 56 9.37 11.41 4.37
C GLN A 56 8.15 11.27 3.45
N SER A 57 7.00 10.88 4.01
CA SER A 57 5.74 10.71 3.25
C SER A 57 4.71 11.78 3.64
N GLN A 58 3.80 12.09 2.69
CA GLN A 58 2.64 12.93 2.97
C GLN A 58 1.65 12.16 3.85
N THR A 59 1.20 12.74 4.95
CA THR A 59 0.32 12.04 5.89
C THR A 59 -1.14 12.45 5.74
N PHE A 60 -2.05 11.48 5.92
CA PHE A 60 -3.49 11.76 5.99
C PHE A 60 -4.15 10.90 7.08
N LEU A 61 -4.81 11.58 8.03
CA LEU A 61 -5.58 10.93 9.09
C LEU A 61 -6.95 10.53 8.56
N LEU A 62 -7.15 9.22 8.43
CA LEU A 62 -8.41 8.63 8.01
C LEU A 62 -9.46 8.70 9.12
N GLY A 63 -10.70 8.98 8.74
CA GLY A 63 -11.85 8.95 9.64
C GLY A 63 -11.73 9.95 10.77
N GLN A 64 -11.83 11.25 10.47
CA GLN A 64 -11.80 12.31 11.50
C GLN A 64 -12.91 12.15 12.57
N ALA A 65 -13.95 11.38 12.26
CA ALA A 65 -14.99 11.00 13.20
C ALA A 65 -14.54 10.00 14.28
N ILE A 66 -13.40 9.33 14.11
CA ILE A 66 -12.83 8.42 15.12
C ILE A 66 -12.27 9.28 16.27
N PRO A 67 -12.82 9.16 17.49
CA PRO A 67 -12.43 10.02 18.60
C PRO A 67 -10.92 10.01 18.85
N CYS A 68 -10.33 11.20 18.85
CA CYS A 68 -8.93 11.43 19.15
C CYS A 68 -7.92 10.72 18.22
N GLY A 69 -8.35 10.16 17.08
CA GLY A 69 -7.46 9.44 16.15
C GLY A 69 -6.74 8.27 16.81
N LEU A 70 -7.45 7.47 17.61
CA LEU A 70 -6.88 6.34 18.38
C LEU A 70 -6.86 5.01 17.62
N GLY A 71 -7.16 5.04 16.32
CA GLY A 71 -7.31 3.85 15.50
C GLY A 71 -8.63 3.10 15.71
N THR A 72 -8.84 2.02 14.96
CA THR A 72 -10.11 1.26 15.00
C THR A 72 -10.12 0.07 15.97
N GLY A 73 -9.07 -0.13 16.77
CA GLY A 73 -8.98 -1.28 17.69
C GLY A 73 -8.92 -2.64 16.99
N GLY A 74 -8.55 -2.68 15.70
CA GLY A 74 -8.56 -3.90 14.88
C GLY A 74 -9.91 -4.19 14.21
N ASP A 75 -10.88 -3.29 14.30
CA ASP A 75 -12.12 -3.39 13.55
C ASP A 75 -11.93 -2.90 12.11
N SER A 76 -12.03 -3.81 11.15
CA SER A 76 -11.88 -3.52 9.73
C SER A 76 -13.14 -2.91 9.11
N ALA A 77 -14.33 -3.18 9.66
CA ALA A 77 -15.57 -2.59 9.17
C ALA A 77 -15.68 -1.11 9.57
N LEU A 78 -15.27 -0.78 10.80
CA LEU A 78 -15.14 0.61 11.24
C LEU A 78 -14.11 1.37 10.37
N ALA A 79 -12.96 0.74 10.07
CA ALA A 79 -11.96 1.33 9.20
C ALA A 79 -12.50 1.56 7.77
N ARG A 80 -13.24 0.59 7.23
CA ARG A 80 -13.89 0.71 5.91
C ARG A 80 -14.80 1.94 5.86
N ALA A 81 -15.70 2.10 6.83
CA ALA A 81 -16.60 3.24 6.91
C ALA A 81 -15.85 4.58 7.05
N ALA A 82 -14.78 4.60 7.85
CA ALA A 82 -13.91 5.76 8.02
C ALA A 82 -13.20 6.19 6.73
N VAL A 83 -12.89 5.26 5.84
CA VAL A 83 -12.23 5.56 4.57
C VAL A 83 -13.27 5.95 3.51
N GLU A 84 -14.47 5.35 3.53
CA GLU A 84 -15.57 5.71 2.62
C GLU A 84 -16.01 7.17 2.78
N SER A 85 -16.04 7.68 4.01
CA SER A 85 -16.39 9.08 4.27
C SER A 85 -15.37 10.08 3.72
N GLU A 86 -14.15 9.63 3.41
CA GLU A 86 -13.05 10.46 2.90
C GLU A 86 -12.83 10.27 1.38
N SER A 87 -13.78 9.62 0.69
CA SER A 87 -13.65 9.20 -0.72
C SER A 87 -13.21 10.31 -1.68
N GLU A 88 -13.75 11.52 -1.56
CA GLU A 88 -13.37 12.66 -2.41
C GLU A 88 -11.89 13.05 -2.25
N HIS A 89 -11.40 13.07 -1.01
CA HIS A 89 -9.99 13.39 -0.74
C HIS A 89 -9.07 12.26 -1.17
N LEU A 90 -9.49 11.01 -0.99
CA LEU A 90 -8.72 9.84 -1.41
C LEU A 90 -8.64 9.73 -2.94
N ALA A 91 -9.71 10.09 -3.65
CA ALA A 91 -9.72 10.18 -5.10
C ALA A 91 -8.74 11.26 -5.61
N GLU A 92 -8.58 12.34 -4.86
CA GLU A 92 -7.60 13.39 -5.15
C GLU A 92 -6.16 12.88 -5.00
N ILE A 93 -5.85 12.11 -3.95
CA ILE A 93 -4.51 11.53 -3.72
C ILE A 93 -4.06 10.64 -4.90
N VAL A 94 -4.96 9.84 -5.47
CA VAL A 94 -4.64 8.90 -6.55
C VAL A 94 -4.75 9.51 -7.94
N ARG A 95 -5.17 10.78 -8.05
CA ARG A 95 -5.50 11.41 -9.33
C ARG A 95 -4.26 11.66 -10.17
N GLY A 96 -4.28 11.17 -11.40
CA GLY A 96 -3.19 11.39 -12.36
C GLY A 96 -1.97 10.48 -12.13
N ALA A 97 -2.04 9.56 -11.17
CA ALA A 97 -1.05 8.50 -11.04
C ALA A 97 -1.25 7.46 -12.17
N ASP A 98 -0.16 7.08 -12.83
CA ASP A 98 -0.18 5.99 -13.81
C ASP A 98 -0.21 4.62 -13.10
N LEU A 99 0.45 4.55 -11.94
CA LEU A 99 0.58 3.34 -11.12
C LEU A 99 0.41 3.68 -9.65
N VAL A 100 -0.46 2.95 -8.96
CA VAL A 100 -0.67 3.06 -7.52
C VAL A 100 -0.30 1.74 -6.84
N PHE A 101 0.66 1.80 -5.90
CA PHE A 101 0.93 0.71 -4.98
C PHE A 101 0.12 0.90 -3.69
N ILE A 102 -0.76 -0.04 -3.40
CA ILE A 102 -1.52 -0.09 -2.14
C ILE A 102 -0.81 -1.06 -1.19
N ILE A 103 -0.10 -0.52 -0.19
CA ILE A 103 0.75 -1.28 0.74
C ILE A 103 0.08 -1.35 2.10
N ALA A 104 -0.24 -2.56 2.56
CA ALA A 104 -0.96 -2.75 3.81
C ALA A 104 -0.54 -4.01 4.58
N GLY A 105 -0.48 -3.88 5.90
CA GLY A 105 -0.53 -5.02 6.81
C GLY A 105 -1.98 -5.49 6.96
N MET A 106 -2.22 -6.73 6.56
CA MET A 106 -3.52 -7.39 6.62
C MET A 106 -3.74 -8.03 8.00
N GLY A 107 -5.00 -8.11 8.43
CA GLY A 107 -5.38 -8.67 9.73
C GLY A 107 -5.54 -7.64 10.85
N GLY A 108 -5.11 -6.39 10.61
CA GLY A 108 -5.47 -5.24 11.43
C GLY A 108 -6.81 -4.62 11.03
N GLY A 109 -7.11 -3.44 11.56
CA GLY A 109 -8.32 -2.70 11.22
C GLY A 109 -8.14 -1.84 9.96
N THR A 110 -7.31 -0.79 10.06
CA THR A 110 -7.09 0.18 8.96
C THR A 110 -6.67 -0.48 7.66
N GLY A 111 -5.54 -1.20 7.63
CA GLY A 111 -5.02 -1.81 6.39
C GLY A 111 -6.04 -2.72 5.72
N THR A 112 -6.63 -3.66 6.47
CA THR A 112 -7.63 -4.61 5.98
C THR A 112 -8.90 -3.93 5.44
N GLY A 113 -9.40 -2.91 6.15
CA GLY A 113 -10.63 -2.21 5.78
C GLY A 113 -10.44 -1.19 4.66
N ALA A 114 -9.29 -0.52 4.60
CA ALA A 114 -9.03 0.57 3.68
C ALA A 114 -8.50 0.10 2.32
N ALA A 115 -7.64 -0.92 2.30
CA ALA A 115 -6.89 -1.29 1.10
C ALA A 115 -7.77 -1.63 -0.11
N PRO A 116 -8.83 -2.46 0.01
CA PRO A 116 -9.69 -2.76 -1.14
C PRO A 116 -10.43 -1.52 -1.67
N PHE A 117 -10.81 -0.59 -0.80
CA PHE A 117 -11.50 0.61 -1.23
C PHE A 117 -10.61 1.56 -2.01
N LEU A 118 -9.43 1.83 -1.47
CA LEU A 118 -8.50 2.77 -2.09
C LEU A 118 -7.97 2.20 -3.40
N ALA A 119 -7.78 0.88 -3.48
CA ALA A 119 -7.50 0.18 -4.73
C ALA A 119 -8.60 0.40 -5.77
N ASN A 120 -9.88 0.32 -5.37
CA ASN A 120 -10.99 0.59 -6.29
C ASN A 120 -11.03 2.06 -6.75
N LEU A 121 -10.81 3.02 -5.84
CA LEU A 121 -10.73 4.44 -6.19
C LEU A 121 -9.58 4.73 -7.17
N ALA A 122 -8.40 4.16 -6.94
CA ALA A 122 -7.26 4.30 -7.84
C ALA A 122 -7.57 3.75 -9.24
N LYS A 123 -8.27 2.62 -9.31
CA LYS A 123 -8.71 2.01 -10.57
C LYS A 123 -9.75 2.86 -11.31
N GLU A 124 -10.72 3.41 -10.57
CA GLU A 124 -11.71 4.35 -11.12
C GLU A 124 -11.06 5.65 -11.63
N ALA A 125 -9.96 6.07 -11.00
CA ALA A 125 -9.13 7.20 -11.45
C ALA A 125 -8.24 6.87 -12.66
N GLY A 126 -8.23 5.62 -13.13
CA GLY A 126 -7.51 5.18 -14.34
C GLY A 126 -6.10 4.67 -14.12
N ALA A 127 -5.66 4.50 -12.86
CA ALA A 127 -4.34 3.98 -12.54
C ALA A 127 -4.28 2.45 -12.67
N LEU A 128 -3.10 1.92 -13.02
CA LEU A 128 -2.78 0.52 -12.77
C LEU A 128 -2.61 0.32 -11.25
N VAL A 129 -3.26 -0.69 -10.67
CA VAL A 129 -3.28 -0.89 -9.22
C VAL A 129 -2.55 -2.17 -8.82
N VAL A 130 -1.51 -2.01 -8.01
CA VAL A 130 -0.74 -3.11 -7.43
C VAL A 130 -0.94 -3.14 -5.92
N GLY A 131 -1.56 -4.21 -5.42
CA GLY A 131 -1.66 -4.48 -4.00
C GLY A 131 -0.40 -5.14 -3.45
N VAL A 132 0.07 -4.70 -2.28
CA VAL A 132 1.15 -5.33 -1.51
C VAL A 132 0.60 -5.64 -0.13
N ALA A 133 0.35 -6.92 0.13
CA ALA A 133 -0.38 -7.38 1.29
C ALA A 133 0.52 -8.27 2.17
N ALA A 134 0.92 -7.75 3.33
CA ALA A 134 1.62 -8.52 4.34
C ALA A 134 0.61 -9.20 5.29
N THR A 135 0.60 -10.52 5.41
CA THR A 135 -0.31 -11.24 6.32
C THR A 135 0.38 -11.66 7.60
N PRO A 136 -0.33 -11.72 8.74
CA PRO A 136 0.28 -11.82 10.07
C PRO A 136 1.01 -13.16 10.29
N PHE A 137 1.86 -13.21 11.32
CA PHE A 137 2.37 -14.47 11.84
C PHE A 137 1.23 -15.28 12.49
N GLU A 138 1.34 -16.61 12.47
CA GLU A 138 0.32 -17.48 13.07
C GLU A 138 0.13 -17.20 14.57
N CYS A 139 1.21 -16.82 15.26
CA CYS A 139 1.22 -16.50 16.69
C CYS A 139 0.46 -15.21 17.06
N GLU A 140 0.15 -14.33 16.09
CA GLU A 140 -0.64 -13.12 16.32
C GLU A 140 -2.15 -13.40 16.49
N GLY A 141 -2.56 -14.64 16.23
CA GLY A 141 -3.87 -15.16 16.58
C GLY A 141 -4.85 -15.31 15.41
N VAL A 142 -5.79 -16.24 15.59
CA VAL A 142 -6.75 -16.68 14.57
C VAL A 142 -7.60 -15.53 14.04
N ARG A 143 -8.00 -14.58 14.92
CA ARG A 143 -8.80 -13.42 14.50
C ARG A 143 -8.10 -12.59 13.43
N ARG A 144 -6.81 -12.26 13.65
CA ARG A 144 -6.00 -11.49 12.70
C ARG A 144 -5.81 -12.27 11.39
N CYS A 145 -5.53 -13.57 11.48
CA CYS A 145 -5.36 -14.42 10.30
C CYS A 145 -6.64 -14.48 9.43
N ASN A 146 -7.81 -14.62 10.06
CA ASN A 146 -9.09 -14.65 9.35
C ASN A 146 -9.41 -13.31 8.69
N GLN A 147 -9.21 -12.19 9.42
CA GLN A 147 -9.36 -10.85 8.86
C GLN A 147 -8.42 -10.63 7.68
N ALA A 148 -7.16 -11.06 7.81
CA ALA A 148 -6.17 -10.94 6.75
C ALA A 148 -6.57 -11.72 5.49
N THR A 149 -7.05 -12.94 5.65
CA THR A 149 -7.53 -13.78 4.54
C THR A 149 -8.67 -13.10 3.79
N GLY A 150 -9.64 -12.52 4.52
CA GLY A 150 -10.73 -11.74 3.93
C GLY A 150 -10.22 -10.51 3.19
N GLY A 151 -9.38 -9.69 3.83
CA GLY A 151 -8.83 -8.48 3.23
C GLY A 151 -8.00 -8.74 1.97
N VAL A 152 -7.18 -9.79 1.95
CA VAL A 152 -6.43 -10.21 0.75
C VAL A 152 -7.37 -10.63 -0.37
N ARG A 153 -8.41 -11.41 -0.06
CA ARG A 153 -9.41 -11.82 -1.05
C ARG A 153 -10.09 -10.60 -1.66
N ASP A 154 -10.54 -9.67 -0.83
CA ASP A 154 -11.28 -8.49 -1.28
C ASP A 154 -10.37 -7.55 -2.08
N LEU A 155 -9.10 -7.40 -1.69
CA LEU A 155 -8.10 -6.64 -2.46
C LEU A 155 -7.84 -7.27 -3.85
N LYS A 156 -7.76 -8.60 -3.92
CA LYS A 156 -7.59 -9.34 -5.19
C LYS A 156 -8.76 -9.21 -6.15
N GLN A 157 -9.95 -8.84 -5.67
CA GLN A 157 -11.12 -8.62 -6.53
C GLN A 157 -11.04 -7.28 -7.29
N VAL A 158 -10.26 -6.33 -6.78
CA VAL A 158 -10.24 -4.95 -7.30
C VAL A 158 -8.91 -4.59 -7.95
N ALA A 159 -7.78 -4.94 -7.34
CA ALA A 159 -6.45 -4.63 -7.83
C ALA A 159 -6.09 -5.46 -9.08
N ASP A 160 -5.22 -4.91 -9.94
CA ASP A 160 -4.79 -5.59 -11.17
C ASP A 160 -3.76 -6.68 -10.89
N ALA A 161 -2.94 -6.49 -9.85
CA ALA A 161 -2.07 -7.51 -9.29
C ALA A 161 -1.99 -7.38 -7.76
N VAL A 162 -1.76 -8.50 -7.07
CA VAL A 162 -1.51 -8.51 -5.61
C VAL A 162 -0.29 -9.35 -5.29
N PHE A 163 0.74 -8.70 -4.77
CA PHE A 163 1.86 -9.37 -4.11
C PHE A 163 1.47 -9.68 -2.66
N HIS A 164 1.33 -10.98 -2.38
CA HIS A 164 1.00 -11.47 -1.04
C HIS A 164 2.28 -11.94 -0.36
N PHE A 165 2.61 -11.33 0.79
CA PHE A 165 3.78 -11.63 1.61
C PHE A 165 3.32 -12.24 2.95
N PRO A 166 3.33 -13.57 3.10
CA PRO A 166 3.08 -14.20 4.38
C PRO A 166 4.26 -13.99 5.33
N ASN A 167 4.05 -13.29 6.46
CA ASN A 167 5.11 -13.11 7.46
C ASN A 167 5.63 -14.46 7.99
N GLN A 168 4.78 -15.49 7.99
CA GLN A 168 5.14 -16.84 8.39
C GLN A 168 6.28 -17.45 7.56
N ASP A 169 6.41 -17.06 6.28
CA ASP A 169 7.45 -17.58 5.40
C ASP A 169 8.86 -17.18 5.88
N VAL A 170 9.00 -16.02 6.51
CA VAL A 170 10.27 -15.57 7.12
C VAL A 170 10.72 -16.51 8.23
N VAL A 171 9.79 -16.97 9.07
CA VAL A 171 10.12 -17.91 10.16
C VAL A 171 10.58 -19.26 9.60
N VAL A 172 9.97 -19.70 8.49
CA VAL A 172 10.35 -20.96 7.83
C VAL A 172 11.73 -20.85 7.19
N MET A 173 12.08 -19.69 6.64
CA MET A 173 13.36 -19.45 5.96
C MET A 173 14.53 -19.25 6.93
N GLU A 174 14.34 -18.44 7.97
CA GLU A 174 15.41 -18.05 8.91
C GLU A 174 15.61 -19.08 10.04
N GLY A 175 14.60 -19.90 10.31
CA GLY A 175 14.60 -20.86 11.41
C GLY A 175 14.00 -20.29 12.71
N ALA A 176 13.81 -21.17 13.70
CA ALA A 176 13.00 -20.89 14.90
C ALA A 176 13.69 -20.04 15.99
N ASP A 177 14.95 -19.63 15.80
CA ASP A 177 15.75 -18.95 16.82
C ASP A 177 15.68 -17.40 16.76
N ILE A 178 14.86 -16.84 15.87
CA ILE A 178 14.65 -15.38 15.79
C ILE A 178 13.44 -14.93 16.61
N SER A 179 13.53 -13.75 17.23
CA SER A 179 12.40 -13.14 17.91
C SER A 179 11.34 -12.67 16.90
N LEU A 180 10.09 -12.54 17.36
CA LEU A 180 9.00 -12.00 16.53
C LEU A 180 9.32 -10.61 15.95
N HIS A 181 10.06 -9.80 16.70
CA HIS A 181 10.46 -8.46 16.27
C HIS A 181 11.48 -8.53 15.13
N GLU A 182 12.51 -9.38 15.27
CA GLU A 182 13.51 -9.61 14.21
C GLU A 182 12.85 -10.19 12.95
N ALA A 183 11.95 -11.16 13.11
CA ALA A 183 11.20 -11.73 11.99
C ALA A 183 10.38 -10.67 11.25
N LEU A 184 9.71 -9.77 11.98
CA LEU A 184 8.93 -8.68 11.38
C LEU A 184 9.82 -7.68 10.63
N ASP A 185 10.99 -7.34 11.17
CA ASP A 185 11.92 -6.43 10.49
C ASP A 185 12.53 -7.07 9.23
N ILE A 186 12.82 -8.38 9.25
CA ILE A 186 13.24 -9.13 8.05
C ILE A 186 12.12 -9.14 7.00
N ALA A 187 10.87 -9.44 7.40
CA ALA A 187 9.71 -9.42 6.52
C ALA A 187 9.52 -8.04 5.85
N ASN A 188 9.59 -6.98 6.64
CA ASN A 188 9.48 -5.61 6.15
C ASN A 188 10.60 -5.26 5.17
N ARG A 189 11.83 -5.70 5.44
CA ARG A 189 12.97 -5.49 4.54
C ARG A 189 12.74 -6.17 3.19
N HIS A 190 12.36 -7.44 3.16
CA HIS A 190 12.09 -8.16 1.92
C HIS A 190 10.95 -7.51 1.11
N LEU A 191 9.90 -7.05 1.78
CA LEU A 191 8.79 -6.34 1.13
C LEU A 191 9.28 -5.02 0.52
N CYS A 192 10.03 -4.21 1.26
CA CYS A 192 10.61 -2.97 0.75
C CYS A 192 11.53 -3.21 -0.45
N GLU A 193 12.41 -4.23 -0.38
CA GLU A 193 13.31 -4.60 -1.48
C GLU A 193 12.52 -4.99 -2.74
N ALA A 194 11.45 -5.77 -2.60
CA ALA A 194 10.58 -6.14 -3.70
C ALA A 194 9.91 -4.92 -4.35
N VAL A 195 9.32 -4.04 -3.54
CA VAL A 195 8.65 -2.82 -4.05
C VAL A 195 9.66 -1.88 -4.72
N LEU A 196 10.82 -1.64 -4.10
CA LEU A 196 11.88 -0.82 -4.69
C LEU A 196 12.40 -1.41 -6.00
N GLY A 197 12.58 -2.73 -6.06
CA GLY A 197 13.03 -3.42 -7.27
C GLY A 197 12.05 -3.21 -8.43
N VAL A 198 10.75 -3.39 -8.19
CA VAL A 198 9.72 -3.16 -9.21
C VAL A 198 9.68 -1.68 -9.60
N SER A 199 9.65 -0.76 -8.65
CA SER A 199 9.59 0.69 -8.93
C SER A 199 10.80 1.19 -9.72
N ARG A 200 12.03 0.76 -9.36
CA ARG A 200 13.24 1.12 -10.11
C ARG A 200 13.23 0.56 -11.51
N MET A 201 12.83 -0.69 -11.68
CA MET A 201 12.72 -1.30 -13.00
C MET A 201 11.77 -0.50 -13.90
N LEU A 202 10.65 0.00 -13.37
CA LEU A 202 9.70 0.81 -14.12
C LEU A 202 10.25 2.20 -14.49
N LEU A 203 10.97 2.85 -13.57
CA LEU A 203 11.52 4.20 -13.75
C LEU A 203 12.78 4.24 -14.62
N GLU A 204 13.75 3.35 -14.36
CA GLU A 204 15.03 3.31 -15.08
C GLU A 204 14.89 2.85 -16.52
N SER A 205 13.88 2.02 -16.79
CA SER A 205 13.78 1.41 -18.11
C SER A 205 13.30 2.39 -19.20
N GLY A 206 12.45 3.38 -18.93
CA GLY A 206 11.72 4.07 -20.01
C GLY A 206 11.00 3.11 -20.99
N MET A 207 10.87 1.81 -20.64
CA MET A 207 10.43 0.72 -21.51
C MET A 207 8.96 0.37 -21.31
N LEU A 208 8.16 1.20 -20.64
CA LEU A 208 6.72 1.22 -20.88
C LEU A 208 6.40 1.90 -22.23
N ASN A 209 7.13 1.51 -23.27
CA ASN A 209 6.60 1.41 -24.62
C ASN A 209 6.11 -0.03 -24.85
N VAL A 210 5.54 -0.65 -23.82
CA VAL A 210 4.65 -1.80 -23.99
C VAL A 210 3.27 -1.20 -24.15
N SER A 211 2.88 -1.02 -25.42
CA SER A 211 1.50 -0.74 -25.78
C SER A 211 0.60 -1.82 -25.17
N PHE A 212 -0.17 -1.46 -24.14
CA PHE A 212 -1.37 -2.21 -23.79
C PHE A 212 -2.42 -1.83 -24.84
N GLY A 213 -2.45 -2.61 -25.91
CA GLY A 213 -3.52 -2.59 -26.91
C GLY A 213 -4.73 -3.39 -26.45
#